data_AF-A0A6Q8PF97-F1
#
_entry.id   AF-A0A6Q8PF97-F1
#
_cell.length_a   1.000
_cell.length_b   1.000
_cell.length_c   1.000
_cell.angle_alpha   90.00
_cell.angle_beta   90.00
_cell.angle_gamma   90.00
#
_symmetry.space_group_name_H-M   'P 1'
#
loop_
_entity.id
_entity.type
_entity.pdbx_description
1 polymer ?
#
loop_
_entity_poly.entity_id
_entity_poly.type
_entity_poly.pdbx_seq_one_letter_code
_entity_poly.pdbx_strand_id
1 'polypeptide(L)'
;MLCSLLLCECLLLVAGYAHDDDWIDPTDMLNYDAASGTMRKSQAKYGISGEKDVSPDLSCADEISECYHKLDSLTYKIDECEKKKREDYESQSNPVFRRYLNKILIEAGKLGLRPPD
;
A
#
# COMPACT_ATOMS: atom_id res chain seq x y z
N MET A 1 2.11 52.34 4.55
CA MET A 1 1.92 51.11 5.34
C MET A 1 1.43 49.94 4.48
N LEU A 2 0.47 50.15 3.56
CA LEU A 2 0.02 49.12 2.60
C LEU A 2 1.15 48.60 1.68
N CYS A 3 2.02 49.48 1.18
CA CYS A 3 3.15 49.05 0.34
C CYS A 3 4.15 48.14 1.08
N SER A 4 4.38 48.36 2.38
CA SER A 4 5.28 47.51 3.18
C SER A 4 4.67 46.12 3.42
N LEU A 5 3.35 46.05 3.59
CA LEU A 5 2.64 44.77 3.71
C LEU A 5 2.63 44.00 2.38
N LEU A 6 2.38 44.69 1.26
CA LEU A 6 2.49 44.11 -0.08
C LEU A 6 3.89 43.58 -0.38
N LEU A 7 4.94 44.35 -0.03
CA LEU A 7 6.32 43.89 -0.20
C LEU A 7 6.64 42.67 0.68
N CYS A 8 6.11 42.62 1.91
CA CYS A 8 6.26 41.47 2.79
C CYS A 8 5.59 40.22 2.19
N GLU A 9 4.38 40.36 1.66
CA GLU A 9 3.63 39.27 1.03
C GLU A 9 4.33 38.78 -0.25
N CYS A 10 4.85 39.69 -1.08
CA CYS A 10 5.67 39.32 -2.25
C CYS A 10 6.95 38.58 -1.85
N LEU A 11 7.63 38.99 -0.78
CA LEU A 11 8.83 38.30 -0.29
C LEU A 11 8.52 36.90 0.24
N LEU A 12 7.38 36.71 0.91
CA LEU A 12 6.93 35.39 1.39
C LEU A 12 6.53 34.47 0.22
N LEU A 13 5.84 35.00 -0.79
CA LEU A 13 5.49 34.26 -2.01
C LEU A 13 6.72 33.81 -2.79
N VAL A 14 7.74 34.68 -2.93
CA VAL A 14 9.00 34.33 -3.61
C VAL A 14 9.80 33.32 -2.79
N ALA A 15 9.80 33.40 -1.47
CA ALA A 15 10.46 32.43 -0.60
C ALA A 15 9.79 31.05 -0.65
N GLY A 16 8.45 30.99 -0.76
CA GLY A 16 7.71 29.75 -0.97
C GLY A 16 7.93 29.13 -2.35
N TYR A 17 8.03 29.95 -3.40
CA TYR A 17 8.26 29.49 -4.77
C TYR A 17 9.69 28.98 -5.03
N ALA A 18 10.68 29.43 -4.24
CA ALA A 18 12.07 29.00 -4.39
C ALA A 18 12.37 27.61 -3.79
N HIS A 19 11.40 27.02 -3.09
CA HIS A 19 11.45 25.62 -2.69
C HIS A 19 10.65 24.85 -3.74
N ASP A 20 11.35 24.12 -4.62
CA ASP A 20 10.71 23.10 -5.44
C ASP A 20 9.94 22.18 -4.48
N ASP A 21 8.61 22.25 -4.53
CA ASP A 21 7.67 21.39 -3.79
C ASP A 21 7.75 19.96 -4.36
N ASP A 22 8.94 19.37 -4.39
CA ASP A 22 9.09 17.95 -4.60
C ASP A 22 8.47 17.29 -3.37
N TRP A 23 7.34 16.63 -3.56
CA TRP A 23 6.68 15.89 -2.49
C TRP A 23 7.67 14.88 -1.87
N ILE A 24 8.05 15.13 -0.63
CA ILE A 24 8.98 14.30 0.14
C ILE A 24 8.20 13.11 0.70
N ASP A 25 8.56 11.90 0.31
CA ASP A 25 8.08 10.68 0.98
C ASP A 25 8.71 10.62 2.39
N PRO A 26 7.91 10.66 3.48
CA PRO A 26 8.41 10.57 4.85
C PRO A 26 9.17 9.26 5.16
N THR A 27 9.07 8.27 4.28
CA THR A 27 9.68 6.94 4.42
C THR A 27 10.97 6.80 3.59
N ASP A 28 11.32 7.77 2.73
CA ASP A 28 12.54 7.73 1.92
C ASP A 28 13.79 8.13 2.73
N MET A 29 14.18 7.21 3.60
CA MET A 29 15.35 7.38 4.47
C MET A 29 16.69 7.21 3.72
N LEU A 30 16.67 6.75 2.46
CA LEU A 30 17.89 6.53 1.67
C LEU A 30 18.48 7.84 1.16
N ASN A 31 17.63 8.81 0.83
CA ASN A 31 18.06 10.14 0.40
C ASN A 31 18.09 11.16 1.55
N TYR A 32 17.66 10.78 2.76
CA TYR A 32 17.66 11.67 3.92
C TYR A 32 19.07 11.85 4.51
N ASP A 33 19.51 13.10 4.62
CA ASP A 33 20.74 13.44 5.32
C ASP A 33 20.43 13.88 6.76
N ALA A 34 20.75 13.02 7.72
CA ALA A 34 20.51 13.26 9.14
C ALA A 34 21.37 14.40 9.73
N ALA A 35 22.51 14.74 9.11
CA ALA A 35 23.36 15.82 9.61
C ALA A 35 22.82 17.21 9.24
N SER A 36 22.19 17.33 8.07
CA SER A 36 21.55 18.57 7.62
C SER A 36 20.06 18.65 7.93
N GLY A 37 19.42 17.52 8.25
CA GLY A 37 17.97 17.45 8.48
C GLY A 37 17.15 17.66 7.22
N THR A 38 17.74 17.45 6.05
CA THR A 38 17.12 17.70 4.74
C THR A 38 17.35 16.55 3.79
N MET A 39 16.49 16.42 2.78
CA MET A 39 16.65 15.41 1.75
C MET A 39 17.76 15.83 0.78
N ARG A 40 18.66 14.90 0.44
CA ARG A 40 19.66 15.12 -0.61
C ARG A 40 18.94 15.24 -1.94
N LYS A 41 19.09 16.38 -2.61
CA LYS A 41 18.63 16.54 -4.00
C LYS A 41 19.33 15.49 -4.85
N SER A 42 18.58 14.50 -5.32
CA SER A 42 19.11 13.50 -6.22
C SER A 42 19.50 14.21 -7.53
N GLN A 43 20.78 14.21 -7.87
CA GLN A 43 21.26 14.68 -9.19
C GLN A 43 20.96 13.65 -10.28
N ALA A 44 19.97 12.78 -10.07
CA ALA A 44 19.45 11.94 -11.12
C ALA A 44 18.84 12.87 -12.16
N LYS A 45 19.65 13.21 -13.17
CA LYS A 45 19.15 13.61 -14.48
C LYS A 45 18.29 12.45 -14.97
N TYR A 46 17.03 12.39 -14.53
CA TYR A 46 15.99 11.83 -15.37
C TYR A 46 16.04 12.67 -16.63
N GLY A 47 16.47 12.01 -17.71
CA GLY A 47 16.96 12.66 -18.91
C GLY A 47 15.95 13.68 -19.42
N ILE A 48 16.36 14.94 -19.44
CA ILE A 48 15.86 15.89 -20.44
C ILE A 48 16.44 15.40 -21.77
N SER A 49 15.84 14.36 -22.32
CA SER A 49 15.87 14.09 -23.75
C SER A 49 14.70 14.87 -24.31
N GLY A 50 15.01 15.87 -25.14
CA GLY A 50 14.01 16.67 -25.83
C GLY A 50 13.01 15.81 -26.60
N GLU A 51 11.79 16.34 -26.69
CA GLU A 51 10.74 16.05 -27.67
C GLU A 51 10.78 14.65 -28.32
N LYS A 52 9.96 13.76 -27.77
CA LYS A 52 9.08 12.97 -28.62
C LYS A 52 7.74 12.84 -27.93
N ASP A 53 6.76 13.58 -28.45
CA ASP A 53 5.36 13.19 -28.39
C ASP A 53 5.25 11.72 -28.83
N VAL A 54 5.23 10.82 -27.85
CA VAL A 54 4.74 9.46 -28.01
C VAL A 54 3.80 9.26 -26.83
N SER A 55 2.50 9.36 -27.13
CA SER A 55 1.40 9.03 -26.22
C SER A 55 1.72 7.76 -25.41
N PRO A 56 1.90 7.82 -24.06
CA PRO A 56 2.26 6.67 -23.23
C PRO A 56 1.06 5.79 -22.84
N ASP A 57 -0.16 6.18 -23.19
CA ASP A 57 -1.38 5.55 -22.67
C ASP A 57 -1.54 4.07 -23.02
N LEU A 58 -0.90 3.57 -24.09
CA LEU A 58 -1.03 2.17 -24.51
C LEU A 58 -0.07 1.22 -23.77
N SER A 59 1.18 1.61 -23.51
CA SER A 59 2.15 0.72 -22.83
C SER A 59 1.88 0.59 -21.34
N CYS A 60 1.40 1.67 -20.71
CA CYS A 60 1.00 1.67 -19.31
C CYS A 60 -0.22 0.76 -19.06
N ALA A 61 -1.18 0.74 -20.00
CA ALA A 61 -2.37 -0.10 -19.89
C ALA A 61 -2.03 -1.60 -19.95
N ASP A 62 -1.10 -2.00 -20.82
CA ASP A 62 -0.65 -3.40 -20.92
C ASP A 62 0.08 -3.85 -19.64
N GLU A 63 0.97 -3.02 -19.09
CA GLU A 63 1.66 -3.31 -17.82
C GLU A 63 0.67 -3.44 -16.65
N ILE A 64 -0.32 -2.55 -16.56
CA ILE A 64 -1.38 -2.61 -15.55
C ILE A 64 -2.22 -3.87 -15.71
N SER A 65 -2.55 -4.26 -16.95
CA SER A 65 -3.30 -5.50 -17.21
C SER A 65 -2.53 -6.74 -16.76
N GLU A 66 -1.20 -6.77 -16.97
CA GLU A 66 -0.35 -7.86 -16.52
C GLU A 66 -0.25 -7.90 -14.99
N CYS A 67 -0.22 -6.74 -14.33
CA CYS A 67 -0.29 -6.62 -12.87
C CYS A 67 -1.60 -7.19 -12.31
N TYR A 68 -2.75 -6.87 -12.90
CA TYR A 68 -4.04 -7.43 -12.47
C TYR A 68 -4.09 -8.95 -12.67
N HIS A 69 -3.61 -9.45 -13.81
CA HIS A 69 -3.55 -10.89 -14.05
C HIS A 69 -2.65 -11.60 -13.03
N LYS A 70 -1.51 -11.00 -12.67
CA LYS A 70 -0.63 -11.51 -11.60
C LYS A 70 -1.31 -11.49 -10.24
N LEU A 71 -2.03 -10.41 -9.91
CA LEU A 71 -2.81 -10.30 -8.67
C LEU A 71 -3.89 -11.40 -8.61
N ASP A 72 -4.67 -11.60 -9.68
CA ASP A 72 -5.69 -12.64 -9.73
C ASP A 72 -5.08 -14.05 -9.58
N SER A 73 -3.95 -14.30 -10.26
CA SER A 73 -3.21 -15.56 -10.12
C SER A 73 -2.71 -15.80 -8.69
N LEU A 74 -2.24 -14.76 -8.01
CA LEU A 74 -1.80 -14.85 -6.62
C LEU A 74 -2.98 -15.08 -5.67
N THR A 75 -4.07 -14.33 -5.84
CA THR A 75 -5.31 -14.51 -5.07
C THR A 75 -5.83 -15.94 -5.18
N TYR A 76 -5.87 -16.49 -6.40
CA TYR A 76 -6.27 -17.87 -6.63
C TYR A 76 -5.36 -18.88 -5.92
N LYS A 77 -4.03 -18.69 -5.98
CA LYS A 77 -3.07 -19.57 -5.29
C LYS A 77 -3.21 -19.53 -3.78
N ILE A 78 -3.55 -18.37 -3.23
CA ILE A 78 -3.81 -18.20 -1.79
C ILE A 78 -5.05 -19.01 -1.41
N ASP A 79 -6.16 -18.84 -2.13
CA ASP A 79 -7.41 -19.56 -1.87
C ASP A 79 -7.22 -21.09 -1.94
N GLU A 80 -6.56 -21.59 -2.99
CA GLU A 80 -6.26 -23.02 -3.11
C GLU A 80 -5.35 -23.53 -1.99
N CYS A 81 -4.38 -22.73 -1.54
CA CYS A 81 -3.53 -23.08 -0.40
C CYS A 81 -4.33 -23.15 0.90
N GLU A 82 -5.23 -22.19 1.14
CA GLU A 82 -6.09 -22.17 2.32
C GLU A 82 -7.07 -23.33 2.33
N LYS A 83 -7.67 -23.64 1.17
CA LYS A 83 -8.55 -24.79 1.00
C LYS A 83 -7.82 -26.09 1.31
N LYS A 84 -6.63 -26.29 0.75
CA LYS A 84 -5.80 -27.47 1.04
C LYS A 84 -5.46 -27.57 2.52
N LYS A 85 -5.11 -26.46 3.18
CA LYS A 85 -4.88 -26.44 4.63
C LYS A 85 -6.12 -26.90 5.40
N ARG A 86 -7.32 -26.42 5.04
CA ARG A 86 -8.57 -26.85 5.69
C ARG A 86 -8.82 -28.35 5.49
N GLU A 87 -8.64 -28.86 4.28
CA GLU A 87 -8.78 -30.29 3.97
C GLU A 87 -7.78 -31.16 4.76
N ASP A 88 -6.52 -30.72 4.86
CA ASP A 88 -5.49 -31.41 5.65
C ASP A 88 -5.85 -31.43 7.14
N TYR A 89 -6.33 -30.31 7.70
CA TYR A 89 -6.79 -30.23 9.08
C TYR A 89 -7.99 -31.14 9.35
N GLU A 90 -8.98 -31.16 8.44
CA GLU A 90 -10.15 -32.03 8.58
C GLU A 90 -9.76 -33.51 8.51
N SER A 91 -8.83 -33.86 7.61
CA SER A 91 -8.33 -35.23 7.43
C SER A 91 -7.55 -35.73 8.64
N GLN A 92 -6.80 -34.85 9.30
CA GLN A 92 -6.05 -35.17 10.52
C GLN A 92 -6.90 -35.05 11.79
N SER A 93 -8.10 -34.50 11.71
CA SER A 93 -8.95 -34.28 12.89
C SER A 93 -9.46 -35.61 13.46
N ASN A 94 -9.33 -35.77 14.77
CA ASN A 94 -9.87 -36.95 15.46
C ASN A 94 -11.41 -36.85 15.53
N PRO A 95 -12.17 -37.83 14.98
CA PRO A 95 -13.63 -37.75 14.91
C PRO A 95 -14.30 -37.74 16.29
N VAL A 96 -13.69 -38.36 17.31
CA VAL A 96 -14.18 -38.34 18.69
C VAL A 96 -14.04 -36.94 19.28
N PHE A 97 -12.88 -36.31 19.09
CA PHE A 97 -12.62 -34.96 19.55
C PHE A 97 -13.56 -33.94 18.90
N ARG A 98 -13.77 -34.06 17.57
CA ARG A 98 -14.72 -33.22 16.82
C ARG A 98 -16.15 -33.35 17.37
N ARG A 99 -16.60 -34.58 17.65
CA ARG A 99 -17.93 -34.82 18.25
C ARG A 99 -18.06 -34.22 19.64
N TYR A 100 -17.00 -34.31 20.44
CA TYR A 100 -16.97 -33.72 21.78
C TYR A 100 -17.06 -32.18 21.74
N LEU A 101 -16.26 -31.53 20.88
CA LEU A 101 -16.32 -30.08 20.68
C LEU A 101 -17.69 -29.62 20.18
N ASN A 102 -18.28 -30.33 19.22
CA ASN A 102 -19.64 -30.03 18.74
C ASN A 102 -20.67 -30.13 19.87
N LYS A 103 -20.54 -31.11 20.77
CA LYS A 103 -21.41 -31.21 21.94
C LYS A 103 -21.26 -29.99 22.86
N ILE A 104 -20.04 -29.56 23.14
CA ILE A 104 -19.79 -28.35 23.94
C ILE A 104 -20.41 -27.12 23.28
N LEU A 105 -20.21 -26.93 21.97
CA LEU A 105 -20.76 -25.79 21.24
C LEU A 105 -22.29 -25.77 21.27
N ILE A 106 -22.94 -26.93 21.15
CA ILE A 106 -24.40 -27.05 21.27
C ILE A 106 -24.86 -26.67 22.67
N GLU A 107 -24.22 -27.19 23.72
CA GLU A 107 -24.59 -26.84 25.10
C GLU A 107 -24.34 -25.36 25.39
N ALA A 108 -23.23 -24.79 24.92
CA ALA A 108 -22.94 -23.36 25.03
C ALA A 108 -23.99 -22.50 24.29
N GLY A 109 -24.44 -22.94 23.11
CA GLY A 109 -25.51 -22.29 22.36
C GLY A 109 -26.85 -22.30 23.10
N LYS A 110 -27.20 -23.39 23.81
CA LYS A 110 -28.39 -23.42 24.69
C LYS A 110 -28.29 -22.43 25.85
N LEU A 111 -27.06 -22.12 26.28
CA LEU A 111 -26.78 -21.13 27.33
C LEU A 111 -26.66 -19.69 26.78
N GLY A 112 -26.85 -19.48 25.46
CA GLY A 112 -26.75 -18.16 24.83
C GLY A 112 -25.32 -17.70 24.55
N LEU A 113 -24.32 -18.57 24.68
CA LEU A 113 -22.89 -18.24 24.53
C LEU A 113 -22.35 -18.53 23.11
N ARG A 114 -23.20 -18.42 22.08
CA ARG A 114 -22.81 -18.77 20.71
C ARG A 114 -21.77 -17.77 20.17
N PRO A 115 -20.65 -18.23 19.58
CA PRO A 115 -19.76 -17.34 18.84
C PRO A 115 -20.49 -16.75 17.62
N PRO A 116 -20.22 -15.49 17.22
CA PRO A 116 -20.73 -14.95 15.97
C PRO A 116 -20.16 -15.73 14.77
N ASP A 117 -21.01 -15.90 13.75
CA ASP A 117 -20.71 -16.59 12.48
C ASP A 117 -19.68 -15.84 11.63
#